data_AF-A0A1Q1FKZ9-F1
#
_entry.id   AF-A0A1Q1FKZ9-F1
#
_cell.length_a   1.000
_cell.length_b   1.000
_cell.length_c   1.000
_cell.angle_alpha   90.00
_cell.angle_beta   90.00
_cell.angle_gamma   90.00
#
_symmetry.space_group_name_H-M   'P 1'
#
loop_
_entity.id
_entity.type
_entity.pdbx_description
1 polymer ?
#
loop_
_entity_poly.entity_id
_entity_poly.type
_entity_poly.pdbx_seq_one_letter_code
_entity_poly.pdbx_strand_id
1 'polypeptide(L)'
;MVDFQSRDTRRSVDDGDDDPSTADATGADEPEGHDEGHDDSGDDGGHAHDHDHHEHDRESLGVAIVTISSSRTREDDPAGDAIESALTDAGHEIAVRDVIRDDHDGVQNTVDAVAGRGDVDTVVTTGGTGITPDDVTVEAVRPLFDKELPGFGELFRRRSYDDIGTKVVGTRATAGVVDGVVVFCLPGSENAARLGAEEIIVEQAPHLVGLAQRE
;
A
#
# COMPACT_ATOMS: atom_id res chain seq x y z
N MET A 1 -11.05 38.10 -26.93
CA MET A 1 -10.79 39.49 -26.52
C MET A 1 -11.87 39.88 -25.53
N VAL A 2 -11.60 39.70 -24.24
CA VAL A 2 -12.30 40.33 -23.12
C VAL A 2 -11.27 40.37 -21.99
N ASP A 3 -10.86 41.59 -21.69
CA ASP A 3 -9.84 42.00 -20.74
C ASP A 3 -10.56 42.29 -19.41
N PHE A 4 -10.16 41.65 -18.31
CA PHE A 4 -10.68 41.98 -16.98
C PHE A 4 -9.50 42.30 -16.06
N GLN A 5 -9.37 43.61 -15.84
CA GLN A 5 -8.28 44.25 -15.13
C GLN A 5 -8.25 43.90 -13.64
N SER A 6 -7.02 43.86 -13.15
CA SER A 6 -6.52 43.86 -11.79
C SER A 6 -7.35 44.66 -10.77
N ARG A 7 -7.50 44.09 -9.57
CA ARG A 7 -7.66 44.88 -8.34
C ARG A 7 -6.72 44.35 -7.26
N ASP A 8 -5.69 45.13 -7.04
CA ASP A 8 -4.75 45.10 -5.93
C ASP A 8 -5.28 46.08 -4.87
N THR A 9 -5.50 45.63 -3.64
CA THR A 9 -5.68 46.53 -2.49
C THR A 9 -4.95 45.96 -1.28
N ARG A 10 -3.70 46.40 -1.11
CA ARG A 10 -3.00 46.44 0.17
C ARG A 10 -3.80 47.24 1.20
N ARG A 11 -3.87 46.76 2.45
CA ARG A 11 -4.06 47.61 3.62
C ARG A 11 -3.20 47.10 4.77
N SER A 12 -2.52 48.04 5.40
CA SER A 12 -1.43 47.91 6.37
C SER A 12 -1.90 48.44 7.74
N VAL A 13 -1.33 47.85 8.82
CA VAL A 13 -0.99 48.46 10.14
C VAL A 13 -2.22 48.76 11.05
N ASP A 14 -2.28 48.43 12.35
CA ASP A 14 -1.47 48.80 13.55
C ASP A 14 -2.00 47.96 14.74
N ASP A 15 -1.17 47.22 15.50
CA ASP A 15 -0.69 47.50 16.88
C ASP A 15 -1.68 47.31 18.05
N GLY A 16 -1.20 46.64 19.10
CA GLY A 16 -1.89 46.48 20.38
C GLY A 16 -1.32 45.36 21.27
N ASP A 17 -0.13 45.58 21.83
CA ASP A 17 0.39 44.89 23.02
C ASP A 17 -0.47 45.21 24.26
N ASP A 18 -0.70 44.22 25.14
CA ASP A 18 -0.66 44.37 26.61
C ASP A 18 -0.87 43.00 27.30
N ASP A 19 0.09 42.64 28.15
CA ASP A 19 0.23 41.48 29.06
C ASP A 19 0.55 42.07 30.46
N PRO A 20 0.60 41.35 31.60
CA PRO A 20 -0.08 40.15 32.11
C PRO A 20 -0.86 40.45 33.43
N SER A 21 -1.50 39.43 34.02
CA SER A 21 -1.56 39.35 35.50
C SER A 21 -1.57 37.91 36.01
N THR A 22 -0.64 37.64 36.92
CA THR A 22 -0.49 36.44 37.74
C THR A 22 -1.24 36.63 39.07
N ALA A 23 -1.81 35.56 39.62
CA ALA A 23 -2.08 35.44 41.06
C ALA A 23 -2.27 33.96 41.47
N ASP A 24 -1.34 33.52 42.32
CA ASP A 24 -1.35 32.36 43.21
C ASP A 24 -2.57 32.30 44.14
N ALA A 25 -3.04 31.09 44.48
CA ALA A 25 -3.47 30.75 45.84
C ALA A 25 -3.67 29.23 46.03
N THR A 26 -3.13 28.77 47.15
CA THR A 26 -2.98 27.42 47.68
C THR A 26 -4.18 26.94 48.51
N GLY A 27 -4.28 25.62 48.76
CA GLY A 27 -4.82 25.10 50.03
C GLY A 27 -5.67 23.82 50.01
N ALA A 28 -5.33 22.89 50.93
CA ALA A 28 -6.09 21.74 51.47
C ALA A 28 -6.25 20.50 50.55
N ASP A 29 -6.13 19.24 50.98
CA ASP A 29 -6.30 18.57 52.28
C ASP A 29 -5.61 17.17 52.24
N GLU A 30 -5.08 16.67 53.36
CA GLU A 30 -4.72 15.25 53.62
C GLU A 30 -5.87 14.60 54.44
N PRO A 31 -5.87 13.30 54.81
CA PRO A 31 -5.55 12.02 54.14
C PRO A 31 -6.72 11.00 54.36
N GLU A 32 -6.40 9.70 54.30
CA GLU A 32 -7.13 8.50 54.79
C GLU A 32 -7.78 7.59 53.74
N GLY A 33 -7.35 6.33 53.76
CA GLY A 33 -7.82 5.28 52.87
C GLY A 33 -9.02 4.52 53.42
N HIS A 34 -9.59 3.64 52.59
CA HIS A 34 -10.37 2.50 53.05
C HIS A 34 -10.32 1.40 51.99
N ASP A 35 -9.87 0.24 52.45
CA ASP A 35 -9.99 -1.07 51.84
C ASP A 35 -11.47 -1.48 51.80
N GLU A 36 -11.94 -2.00 50.66
CA GLU A 36 -13.03 -2.98 50.62
C GLU A 36 -13.10 -3.61 49.22
N GLY A 37 -12.82 -4.91 49.15
CA GLY A 37 -12.99 -5.72 47.96
C GLY A 37 -14.46 -5.91 47.59
N HIS A 38 -14.70 -5.99 46.28
CA HIS A 38 -15.86 -6.66 45.71
C HIS A 38 -15.38 -7.54 44.57
N ASP A 39 -15.38 -8.85 44.83
CA ASP A 39 -15.48 -9.90 43.84
C ASP A 39 -16.78 -9.69 43.04
N ASP A 40 -16.69 -9.27 41.79
CA ASP A 40 -17.75 -9.48 40.80
C ASP A 40 -17.18 -10.33 39.66
N SER A 41 -17.59 -11.59 39.69
CA SER A 41 -17.28 -12.62 38.72
C SER A 41 -18.09 -12.36 37.45
N GLY A 42 -17.61 -11.45 36.61
CA GLY A 42 -18.07 -11.31 35.23
C GLY A 42 -17.41 -12.36 34.35
N ASP A 43 -18.09 -13.49 34.19
CA ASP A 43 -17.91 -14.47 33.12
C ASP A 43 -18.20 -13.79 31.77
N ASP A 44 -17.26 -12.98 31.28
CA ASP A 44 -17.26 -12.55 29.89
C ASP A 44 -16.58 -13.67 29.11
N GLY A 45 -17.42 -14.60 28.64
CA GLY A 45 -17.06 -15.65 27.71
C GLY A 45 -16.47 -15.03 26.45
N GLY A 46 -15.17 -14.77 26.51
CA GLY A 46 -14.33 -14.47 25.37
C GLY A 46 -14.40 -15.66 24.43
N HIS A 47 -15.36 -15.61 23.51
CA HIS A 47 -15.27 -16.33 22.26
C HIS A 47 -14.09 -15.75 21.49
N ALA A 48 -12.87 -16.16 21.90
CA ALA A 48 -11.70 -16.16 21.07
C ALA A 48 -12.00 -17.11 19.92
N HIS A 49 -12.70 -16.58 18.92
CA HIS A 49 -12.75 -17.16 17.60
C HIS A 49 -11.36 -16.99 17.00
N ASP A 50 -10.44 -17.83 17.47
CA ASP A 50 -9.21 -18.18 16.78
C ASP A 50 -9.65 -18.95 15.54
N HIS A 51 -10.18 -18.23 14.55
CA HIS A 51 -10.42 -18.81 13.24
C HIS A 51 -9.06 -18.95 12.60
N ASP A 52 -8.53 -20.16 12.65
CA ASP A 52 -7.43 -20.66 11.83
C ASP A 52 -7.79 -20.46 10.34
N HIS A 53 -7.60 -19.25 9.83
CA HIS A 53 -7.88 -18.88 8.45
C HIS A 53 -6.76 -19.33 7.49
N HIS A 54 -5.69 -19.94 8.01
CA HIS A 54 -4.48 -20.34 7.27
C HIS A 54 -4.56 -21.73 6.61
N GLU A 55 -5.70 -22.43 6.68
CA GLU A 55 -5.84 -23.79 6.11
C GLU A 55 -5.56 -23.86 4.59
N HIS A 56 -5.53 -22.71 3.91
CA HIS A 56 -5.41 -22.63 2.45
C HIS A 56 -4.15 -21.92 1.96
N ASP A 57 -3.22 -21.60 2.86
CA ASP A 57 -2.03 -20.85 2.48
C ASP A 57 -1.11 -21.72 1.61
N ARG A 58 -0.62 -21.14 0.51
CA ARG A 58 0.35 -21.80 -0.36
C ARG A 58 1.76 -21.73 0.23
N GLU A 59 2.44 -22.86 0.32
CA GLU A 59 3.81 -22.93 0.86
C GLU A 59 4.83 -22.19 -0.02
N SER A 60 4.63 -22.20 -1.34
CA SER A 60 5.45 -21.46 -2.31
C SER A 60 4.59 -21.02 -3.49
N LEU A 61 5.04 -19.98 -4.18
CA LEU A 61 4.34 -19.32 -5.28
C LEU A 61 5.29 -19.17 -6.47
N GLY A 62 4.77 -19.36 -7.68
CA GLY A 62 5.39 -18.86 -8.89
C GLY A 62 5.06 -17.38 -9.08
N VAL A 63 6.07 -16.51 -9.16
CA VAL A 63 5.87 -15.06 -9.24
C VAL A 63 6.41 -14.48 -10.55
N ALA A 64 5.58 -13.65 -11.18
CA ALA A 64 5.98 -12.80 -12.28
C ALA A 64 6.25 -11.37 -11.79
N ILE A 65 7.43 -10.84 -12.05
CA ILE A 65 7.81 -9.46 -11.75
C ILE A 65 7.93 -8.68 -13.05
N VAL A 66 7.17 -7.59 -13.18
CA VAL A 66 7.16 -6.74 -14.38
C VAL A 66 7.44 -5.29 -14.01
N THR A 67 8.62 -4.82 -14.39
CA THR A 67 8.97 -3.40 -14.24
C THR A 67 8.49 -2.61 -15.44
N ILE A 68 7.75 -1.53 -15.19
CA ILE A 68 7.16 -0.66 -16.21
C ILE A 68 7.90 0.67 -16.16
N SER A 69 8.71 0.93 -17.19
CA SER A 69 9.56 2.11 -17.24
C SER A 69 9.97 2.50 -18.66
N SER A 70 10.05 3.81 -18.92
CA SER A 70 10.62 4.38 -20.13
C SER A 70 12.16 4.37 -20.17
N SER A 71 12.85 4.19 -19.04
CA SER A 71 14.31 4.36 -18.94
C SER A 71 15.06 3.17 -18.37
N ARG A 72 14.42 2.34 -17.55
CA ARG A 72 15.07 1.20 -16.90
C ARG A 72 15.36 0.08 -17.90
N THR A 73 16.34 -0.74 -17.55
CA THR A 73 16.65 -2.00 -18.22
C THR A 73 16.78 -3.07 -17.15
N ARG A 74 16.84 -4.35 -17.55
CA ARG A 74 17.01 -5.44 -16.60
C ARG A 74 18.32 -5.37 -15.79
N GLU A 75 19.34 -4.68 -16.31
CA GLU A 75 20.63 -4.48 -15.63
C GLU A 75 20.61 -3.27 -14.66
N ASP A 76 19.61 -2.40 -14.77
CA ASP A 76 19.42 -1.21 -13.95
C ASP A 76 17.95 -1.14 -13.54
N ASP A 77 17.53 -2.04 -12.65
CA ASP A 77 16.16 -2.14 -12.16
C ASP A 77 16.10 -2.39 -10.63
N PRO A 78 16.53 -1.41 -9.81
CA PRO A 78 16.60 -1.59 -8.36
C PRO A 78 15.25 -1.86 -7.70
N ALA A 79 14.16 -1.36 -8.29
CA ALA A 79 12.81 -1.58 -7.75
C ALA A 79 12.37 -3.03 -7.95
N GLY A 80 12.55 -3.58 -9.14
CA GLY A 80 12.29 -4.99 -9.35
C GLY A 80 13.28 -5.87 -8.56
N ASP A 81 14.56 -5.48 -8.42
CA ASP A 81 15.55 -6.25 -7.66
C ASP A 81 15.16 -6.37 -6.18
N ALA A 82 14.61 -5.28 -5.60
CA ALA A 82 14.06 -5.31 -4.25
C ALA A 82 12.87 -6.28 -4.11
N ILE A 83 11.98 -6.33 -5.11
CA ILE A 83 10.84 -7.25 -5.13
C ILE A 83 11.32 -8.71 -5.25
N GLU A 84 12.26 -8.97 -6.15
CA GLU A 84 12.85 -10.30 -6.36
C GLU A 84 13.56 -10.80 -5.10
N SER A 85 14.38 -9.97 -4.45
CA SER A 85 15.03 -10.33 -3.18
C SER A 85 13.99 -10.70 -2.12
N ALA A 86 13.01 -9.82 -1.86
CA ALA A 86 12.01 -10.06 -0.81
C ALA A 86 11.22 -11.36 -1.02
N LEU A 87 10.83 -11.66 -2.26
CA LEU A 87 10.04 -12.85 -2.57
C LEU A 87 10.89 -14.13 -2.56
N THR A 88 12.12 -14.07 -3.08
CA THR A 88 13.03 -15.23 -3.06
C THR A 88 13.50 -15.56 -1.64
N ASP A 89 13.77 -14.54 -0.82
CA ASP A 89 14.11 -14.70 0.60
C ASP A 89 12.96 -15.33 1.40
N ALA A 90 11.71 -15.09 0.97
CA ALA A 90 10.51 -15.73 1.51
C ALA A 90 10.24 -17.16 0.97
N GLY A 91 11.05 -17.67 0.04
CA GLY A 91 10.93 -19.03 -0.51
C GLY A 91 10.02 -19.15 -1.74
N HIS A 92 9.68 -18.06 -2.40
CA HIS A 92 8.94 -18.07 -3.67
C HIS A 92 9.87 -18.20 -4.89
N GLU A 93 9.34 -18.70 -6.00
CA GLU A 93 10.07 -18.87 -7.26
C GLU A 93 9.77 -17.72 -8.22
N ILE A 94 10.80 -17.10 -8.80
CA ILE A 94 10.61 -16.08 -9.85
C ILE A 94 10.50 -16.76 -11.21
N ALA A 95 9.28 -17.03 -11.65
CA ALA A 95 8.99 -17.66 -12.94
C ALA A 95 9.23 -16.69 -14.11
N VAL A 96 8.96 -15.39 -13.89
CA VAL A 96 9.13 -14.35 -14.90
C VAL A 96 9.74 -13.11 -14.27
N ARG A 97 10.74 -12.53 -14.94
CA ARG A 97 11.22 -11.18 -14.68
C ARG A 97 11.41 -10.45 -16.00
N ASP A 98 10.70 -9.33 -16.17
CA ASP A 98 10.73 -8.53 -17.38
C ASP A 98 10.69 -7.02 -17.11
N VAL A 99 11.18 -6.24 -18.08
CA VAL A 99 11.13 -4.78 -18.07
C VAL A 99 10.49 -4.30 -19.36
N ILE A 100 9.33 -3.66 -19.26
CA ILE A 100 8.54 -3.19 -20.39
C ILE A 100 8.40 -1.66 -20.37
N ARG A 101 7.98 -1.11 -21.52
CA ARG A 101 7.68 0.32 -21.65
C ARG A 101 6.34 0.66 -21.01
N ASP A 102 6.22 1.93 -20.63
CA ASP A 102 5.05 2.62 -20.11
C ASP A 102 3.99 2.88 -21.22
N ASP A 103 3.60 1.82 -21.92
CA ASP A 103 2.53 1.82 -22.92
C ASP A 103 1.31 1.06 -22.40
N HIS A 104 0.12 1.64 -22.55
CA HIS A 104 -1.11 1.08 -21.96
C HIS A 104 -1.39 -0.34 -22.46
N ASP A 105 -1.38 -0.54 -23.78
CA ASP A 105 -1.69 -1.83 -24.38
C ASP A 105 -0.57 -2.84 -24.10
N GLY A 106 0.69 -2.40 -24.12
CA GLY A 106 1.82 -3.20 -23.68
C GLY A 106 1.67 -3.73 -22.24
N VAL A 107 1.36 -2.84 -21.29
CA VAL A 107 1.16 -3.22 -19.88
C VAL A 107 0.00 -4.19 -19.73
N GLN A 108 -1.15 -3.87 -20.33
CA GLN A 108 -2.35 -4.71 -20.23
C GLN A 108 -2.12 -6.11 -20.81
N ASN A 109 -1.57 -6.20 -22.03
CA ASN A 109 -1.27 -7.47 -22.68
C ASN A 109 -0.22 -8.28 -21.92
N THR A 110 0.81 -7.64 -21.37
CA THR A 110 1.84 -8.35 -20.59
C THR A 110 1.24 -8.93 -19.32
N VAL A 111 0.45 -8.17 -18.56
CA VAL A 111 -0.17 -8.65 -17.32
C VAL A 111 -1.14 -9.80 -17.58
N ASP A 112 -2.01 -9.67 -18.58
CA ASP A 112 -2.92 -10.74 -19.01
C ASP A 112 -2.16 -12.01 -19.43
N ALA A 113 -1.13 -11.86 -20.26
CA ALA A 113 -0.33 -12.98 -20.75
C ALA A 113 0.44 -13.71 -19.64
N VAL A 114 1.00 -12.99 -18.65
CA VAL A 114 1.72 -13.64 -17.54
C VAL A 114 0.77 -14.24 -16.52
N ALA A 115 -0.41 -13.65 -16.29
CA ALA A 115 -1.45 -14.23 -15.44
C ALA A 115 -2.03 -15.52 -16.05
N GLY A 116 -2.09 -15.62 -17.39
CA GLY A 116 -2.53 -16.84 -18.07
C GLY A 116 -1.50 -17.99 -18.07
N ARG A 117 -0.33 -17.84 -17.43
CA ARG A 117 0.68 -18.90 -17.37
C ARG A 117 0.38 -19.88 -16.24
N GLY A 118 0.54 -21.18 -16.52
CA GLY A 118 0.33 -22.23 -15.52
C GLY A 118 1.43 -22.34 -14.43
N ASP A 119 2.50 -21.55 -14.53
CA ASP A 119 3.60 -21.46 -13.56
C ASP A 119 3.63 -20.12 -12.81
N VAL A 120 2.56 -19.31 -12.91
CA VAL A 120 2.45 -18.01 -12.23
C VAL A 120 1.20 -17.99 -11.35
N ASP A 121 1.41 -17.85 -10.05
CA ASP A 121 0.36 -17.70 -9.04
C ASP A 121 0.12 -16.23 -8.67
N THR A 122 1.13 -15.37 -8.85
CA THR A 122 1.07 -13.95 -8.52
C THR A 122 1.87 -13.10 -9.50
N VAL A 123 1.35 -11.92 -9.83
CA VAL A 123 2.03 -10.91 -10.63
C VAL A 123 2.31 -9.68 -9.76
N VAL A 124 3.54 -9.19 -9.77
CA VAL A 124 3.91 -7.94 -9.13
C VAL A 124 4.46 -6.99 -10.19
N THR A 125 3.75 -5.90 -10.44
CA THR A 125 4.24 -4.82 -11.30
C THR A 125 4.84 -3.70 -10.47
N THR A 126 5.83 -3.00 -11.03
CA THR A 126 6.39 -1.79 -10.40
C THR A 126 6.64 -0.70 -11.44
N GLY A 127 6.19 0.52 -11.16
CA GLY A 127 6.33 1.67 -12.07
C GLY A 127 5.06 1.99 -12.87
N GLY A 128 5.07 3.17 -13.51
CA GLY A 128 3.95 3.69 -14.31
C GLY A 128 2.66 4.01 -13.52
N THR A 129 2.74 4.20 -12.20
CA THR A 129 1.58 4.47 -11.32
C THR A 129 1.50 5.92 -10.84
N GLY A 130 2.33 6.82 -11.33
CA GLY A 130 2.26 8.24 -10.98
C GLY A 130 1.01 8.95 -11.53
N ILE A 131 1.11 10.27 -11.64
CA ILE A 131 0.02 11.16 -12.11
C ILE A 131 0.34 11.85 -13.43
N THR A 132 1.46 11.50 -14.06
CA THR A 132 1.84 12.04 -15.36
C THR A 132 1.09 11.31 -16.48
N PRO A 133 1.00 11.87 -17.70
CA PRO A 133 0.29 11.22 -18.81
C PRO A 133 0.82 9.83 -19.18
N ASP A 134 2.10 9.57 -18.92
CA ASP A 134 2.76 8.30 -19.23
C ASP A 134 2.52 7.25 -18.12
N ASP A 135 1.97 7.66 -16.96
CA ASP A 135 1.64 6.76 -15.86
C ASP A 135 0.31 6.04 -16.10
N VAL A 136 0.37 4.91 -16.80
CA VAL A 136 -0.80 4.16 -17.31
C VAL A 136 -1.05 2.82 -16.61
N THR A 137 -0.19 2.38 -15.68
CA THR A 137 -0.24 1.02 -15.11
C THR A 137 -1.58 0.72 -14.44
N VAL A 138 -2.09 1.65 -13.63
CA VAL A 138 -3.34 1.43 -12.90
C VAL A 138 -4.54 1.38 -13.86
N GLU A 139 -4.56 2.26 -14.86
CA GLU A 139 -5.57 2.32 -15.91
C GLU A 139 -5.56 1.08 -16.79
N ALA A 140 -4.39 0.55 -17.12
CA ALA A 140 -4.22 -0.64 -17.94
C ALA A 140 -4.62 -1.93 -17.21
N VAL A 141 -4.26 -2.04 -15.92
CA VAL A 141 -4.43 -3.29 -15.16
C VAL A 141 -5.81 -3.41 -14.51
N ARG A 142 -6.41 -2.32 -14.01
CA ARG A 142 -7.71 -2.37 -13.34
C ARG A 142 -8.83 -3.04 -14.14
N PRO A 143 -8.98 -2.81 -15.46
CA PRO A 143 -10.01 -3.47 -16.27
C PRO A 143 -9.87 -4.99 -16.35
N LEU A 144 -8.69 -5.54 -16.05
CA LEU A 144 -8.45 -6.99 -16.03
C LEU A 144 -8.96 -7.65 -14.74
N PHE A 145 -9.22 -6.87 -13.68
CA PHE A 145 -9.61 -7.45 -12.41
C PHE A 145 -11.03 -8.03 -12.44
N ASP A 146 -11.13 -9.34 -12.24
CA ASP A 146 -12.39 -10.00 -11.87
C ASP A 146 -12.90 -9.49 -10.51
N LYS A 147 -11.94 -9.21 -9.61
CA LYS A 147 -12.21 -8.67 -8.28
C LYS A 147 -11.09 -7.73 -7.86
N GLU A 148 -11.44 -6.48 -7.58
CA GLU A 148 -10.51 -5.50 -7.01
C GLU A 148 -10.28 -5.78 -5.52
N LEU A 149 -9.03 -5.59 -5.05
CA LEU A 149 -8.61 -5.71 -3.66
C LEU A 149 -8.24 -4.32 -3.11
N PRO A 150 -9.23 -3.44 -2.81
CA PRO A 150 -8.96 -2.04 -2.46
C PRO A 150 -8.13 -1.87 -1.19
N GLY A 151 -8.25 -2.82 -0.25
CA GLY A 151 -7.51 -2.83 1.01
C GLY A 151 -5.98 -2.83 0.83
N PHE A 152 -5.46 -3.37 -0.29
CA PHE A 152 -4.03 -3.32 -0.59
C PHE A 152 -3.53 -1.88 -0.75
N GLY A 153 -4.20 -1.09 -1.60
CA GLY A 153 -3.83 0.30 -1.83
C GLY A 153 -4.01 1.16 -0.58
N GLU A 154 -5.03 0.88 0.23
CA GLU A 154 -5.28 1.54 1.51
C GLU A 154 -4.16 1.27 2.52
N LEU A 155 -3.81 0.00 2.72
CA LEU A 155 -2.73 -0.40 3.61
C LEU A 155 -1.38 0.16 3.14
N PHE A 156 -1.10 0.07 1.84
CA PHE A 156 0.12 0.59 1.25
C PHE A 156 0.28 2.10 1.54
N ARG A 157 -0.77 2.89 1.32
CA ARG A 157 -0.75 4.34 1.62
C ARG A 157 -0.61 4.61 3.12
N ARG A 158 -1.26 3.80 3.97
CA ARG A 158 -1.12 3.92 5.43
C ARG A 158 0.32 3.71 5.88
N ARG A 159 0.98 2.64 5.40
CA ARG A 159 2.39 2.34 5.70
C ARG A 159 3.33 3.39 5.13
N SER A 160 3.07 3.84 3.90
CA SER A 160 3.87 4.88 3.25
C SER A 160 3.79 6.25 3.96
N TYR A 161 2.72 6.52 4.72
CA TYR A 161 2.51 7.85 5.32
C TYR A 161 3.62 8.23 6.29
N ASP A 162 4.16 7.27 7.03
CA ASP A 162 5.24 7.52 8.00
C ASP A 162 6.53 8.00 7.31
N ASP A 163 6.78 7.53 6.08
CA ASP A 163 7.97 7.88 5.30
C ASP A 163 7.80 9.15 4.44
N ILE A 164 6.66 9.28 3.76
CA ILE A 164 6.46 10.33 2.74
C ILE A 164 5.39 11.36 3.11
N GLY A 165 4.71 11.20 4.25
CA GLY A 165 3.69 12.11 4.76
C GLY A 165 2.55 12.33 3.77
N THR A 166 2.11 13.58 3.62
CA THR A 166 0.99 13.94 2.74
C THR A 166 1.25 13.66 1.25
N LYS A 167 2.48 13.32 0.84
CA LYS A 167 2.77 12.90 -0.53
C LYS A 167 2.03 11.63 -0.94
N VAL A 168 1.54 10.83 0.03
CA VAL A 168 0.71 9.65 -0.24
C VAL A 168 -0.56 9.97 -1.05
N VAL A 169 -1.00 11.23 -1.09
CA VAL A 169 -2.12 11.67 -1.94
C VAL A 169 -1.86 11.34 -3.43
N GLY A 170 -0.59 11.36 -3.86
CA GLY A 170 -0.19 10.99 -5.23
C GLY A 170 0.18 9.50 -5.40
N THR A 171 0.14 8.70 -4.34
CA THR A 171 0.54 7.29 -4.38
C THR A 171 -0.60 6.40 -4.87
N ARG A 172 -0.40 5.71 -6.00
CA ARG A 172 -1.42 4.86 -6.63
C ARG A 172 -1.00 3.39 -6.72
N ALA A 173 -0.91 2.71 -5.58
CA ALA A 173 -0.84 1.25 -5.54
C ALA A 173 -2.25 0.64 -5.67
N THR A 174 -2.38 -0.48 -6.39
CA THR A 174 -3.64 -1.21 -6.58
C THR A 174 -3.39 -2.70 -6.65
N ALA A 175 -4.40 -3.51 -6.33
CA ALA A 175 -4.33 -4.96 -6.51
C ALA A 175 -5.70 -5.53 -6.88
N GLY A 176 -5.70 -6.74 -7.43
CA GLY A 176 -6.89 -7.46 -7.85
C GLY A 176 -6.60 -8.91 -8.20
N VAL A 177 -7.65 -9.63 -8.57
CA VAL A 177 -7.56 -11.01 -9.09
C VAL A 177 -7.86 -10.99 -10.58
N VAL A 178 -7.04 -11.68 -11.37
CA VAL A 178 -7.18 -11.88 -12.82
C VAL A 178 -7.09 -13.37 -13.10
N ASP A 179 -8.18 -14.00 -13.54
CA ASP A 179 -8.24 -15.44 -13.86
C ASP A 179 -7.69 -16.35 -12.74
N GLY A 180 -7.95 -15.99 -11.49
CA GLY A 180 -7.48 -16.73 -10.31
C GLY A 180 -6.03 -16.42 -9.87
N VAL A 181 -5.32 -15.55 -10.59
CA VAL A 181 -3.98 -15.04 -10.25
C VAL A 181 -4.10 -13.71 -9.52
N VAL A 182 -3.33 -13.53 -8.44
CA VAL A 182 -3.33 -12.27 -7.68
C VAL A 182 -2.34 -11.29 -8.31
N VAL A 183 -2.78 -10.08 -8.61
CA VAL A 183 -1.98 -9.04 -9.26
C VAL A 183 -1.82 -7.85 -8.31
N PHE A 184 -0.58 -7.45 -8.05
CA PHE A 184 -0.21 -6.27 -7.27
C PHE A 184 0.53 -5.26 -8.14
N CYS A 185 0.14 -3.98 -8.06
CA CYS A 185 0.80 -2.88 -8.76
C CYS A 185 1.40 -1.90 -7.76
N LEU A 186 2.72 -1.77 -7.78
CA LEU A 186 3.51 -0.91 -6.89
C LEU A 186 4.05 0.34 -7.61
N PRO A 187 4.33 1.43 -6.88
CA PRO A 187 5.10 2.56 -7.40
C PRO A 187 6.55 2.18 -7.77
N GLY A 188 7.10 2.83 -8.79
CA GLY A 188 8.40 2.49 -9.37
C GLY A 188 9.66 2.89 -8.58
N SER A 189 9.52 3.54 -7.41
CA SER A 189 10.68 3.84 -6.56
C SER A 189 11.09 2.61 -5.76
N GLU A 190 12.40 2.38 -5.61
CA GLU A 190 12.94 1.24 -4.84
C GLU A 190 12.34 1.13 -3.43
N ASN A 191 12.22 2.24 -2.70
CA ASN A 191 11.64 2.23 -1.34
C ASN A 191 10.17 1.76 -1.33
N ALA A 192 9.36 2.23 -2.29
CA ALA A 192 7.96 1.83 -2.41
C ALA A 192 7.83 0.36 -2.82
N ALA A 193 8.69 -0.10 -3.72
CA ALA A 193 8.75 -1.50 -4.15
C ALA A 193 9.12 -2.42 -2.98
N ARG A 194 10.15 -2.02 -2.20
CA ARG A 194 10.57 -2.73 -0.99
C ARG A 194 9.47 -2.80 0.06
N LEU A 195 8.87 -1.66 0.42
CA LEU A 195 7.76 -1.61 1.39
C LEU A 195 6.60 -2.52 0.95
N GLY A 196 6.20 -2.43 -0.32
CA GLY A 196 5.12 -3.25 -0.85
C GLY A 196 5.43 -4.74 -0.82
N ALA A 197 6.64 -5.13 -1.22
CA ALA A 197 7.07 -6.52 -1.25
C ALA A 197 7.23 -7.09 0.16
N GLU A 198 8.08 -6.48 0.98
CA GLU A 198 8.49 -7.00 2.30
C GLU A 198 7.38 -6.91 3.35
N GLU A 199 6.62 -5.82 3.39
CA GLU A 199 5.64 -5.60 4.47
C GLU A 199 4.22 -6.04 4.14
N ILE A 200 3.93 -6.34 2.87
CA ILE A 200 2.55 -6.63 2.44
C ILE A 200 2.49 -7.89 1.59
N ILE A 201 3.19 -7.95 0.46
CA ILE A 201 3.00 -9.03 -0.52
C ILE A 201 3.53 -10.36 0.03
N VAL A 202 4.73 -10.38 0.62
CA VAL A 202 5.28 -11.61 1.22
C VAL A 202 4.35 -12.20 2.28
N GLU A 203 3.72 -11.36 3.10
CA GLU A 203 2.82 -11.81 4.16
C GLU A 203 1.47 -12.30 3.60
N GLN A 204 0.93 -11.62 2.59
CA GLN A 204 -0.47 -11.79 2.18
C GLN A 204 -0.65 -12.64 0.92
N ALA A 205 0.32 -12.69 0.01
CA ALA A 205 0.17 -13.40 -1.27
C ALA A 205 -0.14 -14.89 -1.11
N PRO A 206 0.53 -15.67 -0.23
CA PRO A 206 0.21 -17.09 -0.02
C PRO A 206 -1.26 -17.36 0.29
N HIS A 207 -1.83 -16.56 1.19
CA HIS A 207 -3.21 -16.66 1.62
C HIS A 207 -4.19 -16.23 0.52
N LEU A 208 -3.91 -15.10 -0.13
CA LEU A 208 -4.75 -14.55 -1.20
C LEU A 208 -4.81 -15.47 -2.42
N VAL A 209 -3.69 -16.06 -2.82
CA VAL A 209 -3.65 -17.07 -3.90
C VAL A 209 -4.45 -18.31 -3.50
N GLY A 210 -4.28 -18.78 -2.27
CA GLY A 210 -5.05 -19.89 -1.70
C GLY A 210 -6.57 -19.66 -1.68
N LEU A 211 -7.00 -18.39 -1.59
CA LEU A 211 -8.40 -17.98 -1.71
C LEU A 211 -8.87 -17.87 -3.17
N ALA A 212 -8.04 -17.29 -4.04
CA ALA A 212 -8.40 -17.00 -5.43
C ALA A 212 -8.54 -18.27 -6.29
N GLN A 213 -7.78 -19.31 -5.98
CA GLN A 213 -7.73 -20.57 -6.74
C GLN A 213 -8.63 -21.68 -6.16
N ARG A 214 -9.61 -21.35 -5.31
CA ARG A 214 -10.54 -22.35 -4.77
C ARG A 214 -11.60 -22.74 -5.81
N GLU A 215 -11.83 -24.04 -5.93
CA GLU A 215 -12.95 -24.62 -6.72
C GLU A 215 -14.31 -24.44 -6.03
#